data_AF-G0NLQ2-F1
#
_entry.id   AF-G0NLQ2-F1
#
_cell.length_a   1.000
_cell.length_b   1.000
_cell.length_c   1.000
_cell.angle_alpha   90.00
_cell.angle_beta   90.00
_cell.angle_gamma   90.00
#
_symmetry.space_group_name_H-M   'P 1'
#
loop_
_entity.id
_entity.type
_entity.pdbx_description
1 polymer ?
#
loop_
_entity_poly.entity_id
_entity_poly.type
_entity_poly.pdbx_seq_one_letter_code
_entity_poly.pdbx_strand_id
1 'polypeptide(L)'
;MYCPILEHFCIAQFLGDILSEGSKRELRVLDISGYKSFENKWMEVVSLMFPKLEELNIKGRKFSEEDFAILCNNLPNLHTLHFGHSDLENLNGLSKLKNLKNLVIDYGVFHNKEDVEELFNLKNLKTLSLCHSS
;
A
#
# COMPACT_ATOMS: atom_id res chain seq x y z
N MET A 1 12.34 16.52 29.39
CA MET A 1 10.98 16.58 28.82
C MET A 1 11.09 16.09 27.38
N TYR A 2 10.10 15.30 26.94
CA TYR A 2 10.01 14.51 25.69
C TYR A 2 10.79 13.19 25.65
N CYS A 3 10.12 12.13 26.12
CA CYS A 3 10.33 10.78 25.65
C CYS A 3 9.16 10.48 24.70
N PRO A 4 9.30 10.54 23.37
CA PRO A 4 8.25 10.10 22.49
C PRO A 4 8.35 8.58 22.45
N ILE A 5 7.63 7.91 23.35
CA ILE A 5 7.19 6.55 23.06
C ILE A 5 6.17 6.73 21.93
N LEU A 6 6.65 6.73 20.69
CA LEU A 6 5.80 6.44 19.55
C LEU A 6 5.41 4.97 19.72
N GLU A 7 4.31 4.74 20.44
CA GLU A 7 3.62 3.46 20.40
C GLU A 7 3.22 3.24 18.95
N HIS A 8 4.03 2.45 18.23
CA HIS A 8 3.68 1.99 16.91
C HIS A 8 2.37 1.22 17.02
N PHE A 9 1.35 1.64 16.28
CA PHE A 9 0.07 0.95 16.31
C PHE A 9 0.20 -0.38 15.56
N CYS A 10 0.03 -1.49 16.28
CA CYS A 10 0.03 -2.83 15.71
C CYS A 10 -1.27 -3.08 14.92
N ILE A 11 -1.30 -2.62 13.67
CA ILE A 11 -2.47 -2.75 12.79
C ILE A 11 -2.81 -4.21 12.52
N ALA A 12 -1.81 -5.09 12.43
CA ALA A 12 -2.00 -6.50 12.16
C ALA A 12 -2.75 -7.19 13.31
N GLN A 13 -2.33 -6.97 14.57
CA GLN A 13 -3.04 -7.49 15.73
C GLN A 13 -4.45 -6.90 15.83
N PHE A 14 -4.58 -5.59 15.66
CA PHE A 14 -5.88 -4.93 15.73
C PHE A 14 -6.89 -5.50 14.72
N LEU A 15 -6.49 -5.64 13.45
CA LEU A 15 -7.34 -6.25 12.42
C LEU A 15 -7.60 -7.74 12.72
N GLY A 16 -6.60 -8.44 13.26
CA GLY A 16 -6.71 -9.82 13.70
C GLY A 16 -7.78 -10.03 14.78
N ASP A 17 -7.89 -9.10 15.72
CA ASP A 17 -8.80 -9.14 16.86
C ASP A 17 -10.23 -8.73 16.50
N ILE A 18 -10.40 -7.73 15.63
CA ILE A 18 -11.74 -7.22 15.30
C ILE A 18 -12.44 -7.98 14.17
N LEU A 19 -11.69 -8.72 13.33
CA LEU A 19 -12.25 -9.43 12.18
C LEU A 19 -12.34 -10.94 12.41
N SER A 20 -13.49 -11.51 12.06
CA SER A 20 -13.65 -12.97 11.99
C SER A 20 -12.87 -13.57 10.81
N GLU A 21 -12.55 -14.86 10.87
CA GLU A 21 -11.92 -15.58 9.75
C GLU A 21 -12.77 -15.54 8.47
N GLY A 22 -14.10 -15.56 8.60
CA GLY A 22 -15.00 -15.39 7.46
C GLY A 22 -14.87 -14.01 6.83
N SER A 23 -14.82 -12.96 7.65
CA SER A 23 -14.63 -11.58 7.17
C SER A 23 -13.28 -11.42 6.48
N LYS A 24 -12.19 -11.93 7.05
CA LYS A 24 -10.83 -11.87 6.46
C LYS A 24 -10.79 -12.51 5.06
N ARG A 25 -11.51 -13.63 4.86
CA ARG A 25 -11.54 -14.37 3.58
C ARG A 25 -12.40 -13.71 2.49
N GLU A 26 -13.33 -12.84 2.85
CA GLU A 26 -14.25 -12.19 1.91
C GLU A 26 -14.01 -10.68 1.74
N LEU A 27 -13.19 -10.06 2.60
CA LEU A 27 -12.89 -8.63 2.53
C LEU A 27 -12.18 -8.29 1.21
N ARG A 28 -12.76 -7.35 0.44
CA ARG A 28 -12.25 -6.89 -0.86
C ARG A 28 -11.69 -5.48 -0.82
N VAL A 29 -12.14 -4.66 0.12
CA VAL A 29 -11.74 -3.26 0.25
C VAL A 29 -11.19 -3.04 1.65
N LEU A 30 -9.94 -2.59 1.73
CA LEU A 30 -9.29 -2.21 2.99
C LEU A 30 -8.82 -0.76 2.89
N ASP A 31 -9.42 0.10 3.71
CA ASP A 31 -8.92 1.45 3.95
C ASP A 31 -8.32 1.53 5.35
N ILE A 32 -7.01 1.70 5.39
CA ILE A 32 -6.24 1.94 6.59
C ILE A 32 -5.38 3.19 6.40
N SER A 33 -5.84 4.17 5.63
CA SER A 33 -5.19 5.46 5.45
C SER A 33 -5.06 6.22 6.78
N GLY A 34 -4.14 7.18 6.84
CA GLY A 34 -3.86 8.01 8.01
C GLY A 34 -2.37 8.17 8.28
N TYR A 35 -2.02 9.04 9.23
CA TYR A 35 -0.64 9.52 9.40
C TYR A 35 0.15 8.87 10.55
N LYS A 36 -0.47 7.96 11.31
CA LYS A 36 0.23 7.23 12.38
C LYS A 36 1.05 6.09 11.78
N SER A 37 2.30 5.94 12.22
CA SER A 37 3.12 4.79 11.85
C SER A 37 2.54 3.51 12.43
N PHE A 38 2.56 2.46 11.62
CA PHE A 38 2.37 1.10 12.11
C PHE A 38 3.68 0.53 12.61
N GLU A 39 3.61 -0.66 13.20
CA GLU A 39 4.79 -1.46 13.51
C GLU A 39 5.56 -1.83 12.24
N ASN A 40 6.84 -2.16 12.41
CA ASN A 40 7.67 -2.65 11.31
C ASN A 40 7.06 -3.92 10.71
N LYS A 41 7.22 -4.12 9.40
CA LYS A 41 6.79 -5.33 8.69
C LYS A 41 5.28 -5.62 8.75
N TRP A 42 4.46 -4.64 9.13
CA TRP A 42 3.00 -4.80 9.18
C TRP A 42 2.41 -5.30 7.84
N MET A 43 3.03 -4.93 6.71
CA MET A 43 2.60 -5.35 5.37
C MET A 43 2.79 -6.86 5.15
N GLU A 44 3.81 -7.49 5.76
CA GLU A 44 4.01 -8.95 5.68
C GLU A 44 2.77 -9.70 6.18
N VAL A 45 2.20 -9.23 7.30
CA VAL A 45 1.04 -9.87 7.92
C VAL A 45 -0.27 -9.46 7.23
N VAL A 46 -0.47 -8.16 6.99
CA VAL A 46 -1.71 -7.65 6.40
C VAL A 46 -1.93 -8.16 4.97
N SER A 47 -0.87 -8.25 4.16
CA SER A 47 -0.99 -8.74 2.77
C SER A 47 -1.40 -10.21 2.67
N LEU A 48 -1.11 -11.01 3.70
CA LEU A 48 -1.52 -12.42 3.78
C LEU A 48 -2.89 -12.62 4.44
N MET A 49 -3.36 -11.62 5.19
CA MET A 49 -4.62 -11.69 5.93
C MET A 49 -5.85 -11.63 5.02
N PHE A 50 -5.76 -10.94 3.88
CA PHE A 50 -6.89 -10.64 2.99
C PHE A 50 -6.66 -11.21 1.57
N PRO A 51 -6.84 -12.52 1.35
CA PRO A 51 -6.50 -13.17 0.08
C PRO A 51 -7.34 -12.72 -1.12
N LYS A 52 -8.50 -12.08 -0.88
CA LYS A 52 -9.40 -11.54 -1.91
C LYS A 52 -9.34 -10.02 -2.04
N LEU A 53 -8.33 -9.36 -1.49
CA LEU A 53 -8.25 -7.91 -1.52
C LEU A 53 -8.14 -7.39 -2.97
N GLU A 54 -9.02 -6.46 -3.31
CA GLU A 54 -9.14 -5.82 -4.63
C GLU A 54 -8.84 -4.33 -4.56
N GLU A 55 -9.08 -3.70 -3.41
CA GLU A 55 -8.79 -2.29 -3.19
C GLU A 55 -8.05 -2.09 -1.87
N LEU A 56 -6.94 -1.36 -1.95
CA LEU A 56 -6.13 -1.01 -0.80
C LEU A 56 -5.88 0.50 -0.77
N ASN A 57 -6.26 1.14 0.32
CA ASN A 57 -5.91 2.51 0.62
C ASN A 57 -5.01 2.59 1.86
N ILE A 58 -3.75 2.96 1.64
CA ILE A 58 -2.71 3.15 2.66
C ILE A 58 -2.15 4.56 2.64
N LYS A 59 -2.87 5.52 2.04
CA LYS A 59 -2.44 6.93 1.95
C LYS A 59 -2.03 7.47 3.32
N GLY A 60 -0.89 8.17 3.37
CA GLY A 60 -0.40 8.81 4.58
C GLY A 60 0.36 7.87 5.52
N ARG A 61 0.37 6.56 5.25
CA ARG A 61 1.12 5.60 6.06
C ARG A 61 2.57 5.59 5.64
N LYS A 62 3.45 5.49 6.63
CA LYS A 62 4.85 5.18 6.39
C LYS A 62 5.00 3.70 6.06
N PHE A 63 5.66 3.41 4.95
CA PHE A 63 6.05 2.05 4.54
C PHE A 63 7.34 2.14 3.73
N SER A 64 8.12 1.05 3.73
CA SER A 64 9.43 0.96 3.06
C SER A 64 9.32 0.40 1.63
N GLU A 65 10.44 0.40 0.90
CA GLU A 65 10.55 -0.34 -0.38
C GLU A 65 10.28 -1.84 -0.20
N GLU A 66 10.68 -2.42 0.93
CA GLU A 66 10.41 -3.83 1.26
C GLU A 66 8.90 -4.05 1.42
N ASP A 67 8.20 -3.17 2.15
CA ASP A 67 6.74 -3.23 2.28
C ASP A 67 6.06 -3.11 0.90
N PHE A 68 6.55 -2.23 0.02
CA PHE A 68 6.02 -2.07 -1.33
C PHE A 68 6.22 -3.33 -2.18
N ALA A 69 7.40 -3.96 -2.11
CA ALA A 69 7.68 -5.20 -2.79
C ALA A 69 6.77 -6.34 -2.30
N ILE A 70 6.54 -6.44 -0.99
CA ILE A 70 5.62 -7.40 -0.37
C ILE A 70 4.20 -7.17 -0.88
N LEU A 71 3.71 -5.93 -0.86
CA LEU A 71 2.39 -5.55 -1.38
C LEU A 71 2.24 -6.03 -2.83
N CYS A 72 3.22 -5.72 -3.69
CA CYS A 72 3.17 -6.08 -5.11
C CYS A 72 3.23 -7.59 -5.37
N ASN A 73 3.86 -8.36 -4.48
CA ASN A 73 3.94 -9.82 -4.59
C ASN A 73 2.70 -10.54 -4.05
N ASN A 74 2.15 -10.04 -2.93
CA ASN A 74 1.14 -10.77 -2.16
C ASN A 74 -0.30 -10.38 -2.50
N LEU A 75 -0.51 -9.23 -3.16
CA LEU A 75 -1.84 -8.72 -3.49
C LEU A 75 -2.10 -8.65 -5.01
N PRO A 76 -1.98 -9.76 -5.78
CA PRO A 76 -2.10 -9.75 -7.24
C PRO A 76 -3.52 -9.44 -7.76
N ASN A 77 -4.52 -9.45 -6.87
CA ASN A 77 -5.93 -9.19 -7.20
C ASN A 77 -6.31 -7.72 -7.16
N LEU A 78 -5.37 -6.82 -6.79
CA LEU A 78 -5.67 -5.39 -6.71
C LEU A 78 -6.09 -4.81 -8.06
N HIS A 79 -7.22 -4.11 -8.04
CA HIS A 79 -7.72 -3.27 -9.12
C HIS A 79 -7.56 -1.78 -8.78
N THR A 80 -7.57 -1.43 -7.48
CA THR A 80 -7.41 -0.07 -6.98
C THR A 80 -6.31 -0.03 -5.92
N LEU A 81 -5.32 0.85 -6.09
CA LEU A 81 -4.26 1.07 -5.10
C LEU A 81 -4.08 2.57 -4.87
N HIS A 82 -4.28 2.99 -3.62
CA HIS A 82 -4.00 4.35 -3.17
C HIS A 82 -2.88 4.32 -2.13
N PHE A 83 -1.78 5.01 -2.41
CA PHE A 83 -0.72 5.21 -1.45
C PHE A 83 -0.13 6.61 -1.58
N GLY A 84 0.72 6.98 -0.63
CA GLY A 84 1.38 8.27 -0.66
C GLY A 84 1.95 8.69 0.68
N HIS A 85 2.73 9.78 0.67
CA HIS A 85 3.62 10.16 1.78
C HIS A 85 4.61 9.03 2.13
N SER A 86 5.20 8.44 1.10
CA SER A 86 6.20 7.39 1.21
C SER A 86 7.58 7.91 0.82
N ASP A 87 8.62 7.38 1.44
CA ASP A 87 10.02 7.58 1.04
C ASP A 87 10.40 6.70 -0.17
N LEU A 88 9.42 6.29 -1.01
CA LEU A 88 9.66 5.47 -2.19
C LEU A 88 10.30 6.30 -3.31
N GLU A 89 11.50 5.91 -3.71
CA GLU A 89 12.24 6.55 -4.80
C GLU A 89 11.83 6.02 -6.18
N ASN A 90 11.25 4.82 -6.25
CA ASN A 90 10.82 4.19 -7.49
C ASN A 90 9.61 3.26 -7.28
N LEU A 91 9.04 2.78 -8.39
CA LEU A 91 7.87 1.89 -8.41
C LEU A 91 8.21 0.42 -8.71
N ASN A 92 9.43 -0.02 -8.39
CA ASN A 92 9.89 -1.37 -8.72
C ASN A 92 8.93 -2.47 -8.23
N GLY A 93 8.53 -3.36 -9.14
CA GLY A 93 7.64 -4.47 -8.87
C GLY A 93 6.16 -4.15 -9.05
N LEU A 94 5.77 -2.88 -9.24
CA LEU A 94 4.38 -2.48 -9.48
C LEU A 94 3.77 -3.20 -10.69
N SER A 95 4.57 -3.52 -11.71
CA SER A 95 4.12 -4.26 -12.90
C SER A 95 3.55 -5.66 -12.60
N LYS A 96 3.79 -6.21 -11.40
CA LYS A 96 3.20 -7.47 -10.93
C LYS A 96 1.70 -7.36 -10.67
N LEU A 97 1.18 -6.15 -10.40
CA LEU A 97 -0.24 -5.88 -10.22
C LEU A 97 -0.96 -5.80 -11.57
N LYS A 98 -1.02 -6.92 -12.29
CA LYS A 98 -1.52 -7.00 -13.68
C LYS A 98 -2.99 -6.58 -13.82
N ASN A 99 -3.76 -6.63 -12.73
CA ASN A 99 -5.18 -6.28 -12.70
C ASN A 99 -5.44 -4.82 -12.33
N LEU A 100 -4.39 -4.05 -12.03
CA LEU A 100 -4.53 -2.68 -11.55
C LEU A 100 -5.15 -1.78 -12.63
N LYS A 101 -6.25 -1.13 -12.25
CA LYS A 101 -7.03 -0.20 -13.09
C LYS A 101 -6.93 1.23 -12.58
N ASN A 102 -6.86 1.41 -11.26
CA ASN A 102 -6.85 2.71 -10.62
C ASN A 102 -5.63 2.82 -9.72
N LEU A 103 -4.78 3.81 -10.00
CA LEU A 103 -3.60 4.11 -9.20
C LEU A 103 -3.61 5.57 -8.79
N VAL A 104 -3.54 5.80 -7.48
CA VAL A 104 -3.37 7.13 -6.89
C VAL A 104 -2.08 7.13 -6.07
N ILE A 105 -1.18 8.03 -6.41
CA ILE A 105 0.07 8.27 -5.68
C ILE A 105 0.08 9.72 -5.22
N ASP A 106 0.02 9.92 -3.90
CA ASP A 106 0.11 11.24 -3.28
C ASP A 106 1.51 11.46 -2.69
N TYR A 107 2.14 12.61 -2.90
CA TYR A 107 3.47 12.92 -2.35
C TYR A 107 4.53 11.85 -2.71
N GLY A 108 4.72 11.58 -4.00
CA GLY A 108 5.83 10.76 -4.50
C GLY A 108 7.11 11.59 -4.70
N VAL A 109 8.28 10.97 -4.48
CA VAL A 109 9.61 11.59 -4.65
C VAL A 109 10.32 11.08 -5.91
N PHE A 110 9.58 10.95 -7.01
CA PHE A 110 10.11 10.51 -8.30
C PHE A 110 10.77 11.70 -9.04
N HIS A 111 11.98 11.51 -9.53
CA HIS A 111 12.81 12.54 -10.15
C HIS A 111 12.90 12.40 -11.67
N ASN A 112 12.78 11.18 -12.20
CA ASN A 112 12.99 10.89 -13.62
C ASN A 112 11.98 9.85 -14.13
N LYS A 113 12.10 9.46 -15.41
CA LYS A 113 11.18 8.50 -16.02
C LYS A 113 11.46 7.06 -15.56
N GLU A 114 12.72 6.74 -15.23
CA GLU A 114 13.17 5.43 -14.79
C GLU A 114 12.51 5.08 -13.44
N ASP A 115 12.34 6.06 -12.55
CA ASP A 115 11.67 5.89 -11.25
C ASP A 115 10.22 5.36 -11.37
N VAL A 116 9.57 5.63 -12.51
CA VAL A 116 8.17 5.29 -12.78
C VAL A 116 7.98 4.37 -13.98
N GLU A 117 9.04 3.75 -14.49
CA GLU A 117 9.00 2.96 -15.74
C GLU A 117 8.03 1.77 -15.68
N GLU A 118 7.81 1.23 -14.47
CA GLU A 118 6.89 0.14 -14.20
C GLU A 118 5.43 0.48 -14.56
N LEU A 119 5.06 1.77 -14.57
CA LEU A 119 3.75 2.21 -15.04
C LEU A 119 3.50 1.82 -16.51
N PHE A 120 4.54 1.82 -17.34
CA PHE A 120 4.43 1.49 -18.77
C PHE A 120 4.07 0.01 -19.02
N ASN A 121 4.25 -0.83 -18.00
CA ASN A 121 3.93 -2.25 -18.02
C ASN A 121 2.47 -2.54 -17.60
N LEU A 122 1.76 -1.59 -16.97
CA LEU A 122 0.39 -1.75 -16.49
C LEU A 122 -0.66 -1.60 -17.62
N LYS A 123 -0.88 -2.66 -18.39
CA LYS A 123 -1.78 -2.62 -19.58
C LYS A 123 -3.27 -2.40 -19.26
N ASN A 124 -3.68 -2.65 -18.01
CA ASN A 124 -5.06 -2.47 -17.57
C ASN A 124 -5.33 -1.13 -16.88
N LEU A 125 -4.31 -0.29 -16.68
CA LEU A 125 -4.45 0.99 -16.01
C LEU A 125 -5.40 1.91 -16.79
N LYS A 126 -6.41 2.44 -16.09
CA LYS A 126 -7.46 3.31 -16.63
C LYS A 126 -7.40 4.71 -16.03
N THR A 127 -7.07 4.80 -14.75
CA THR A 127 -6.92 6.08 -14.06
C THR A 127 -5.58 6.13 -13.36
N LEU A 128 -4.84 7.21 -13.59
CA LEU A 128 -3.60 7.53 -12.91
C LEU A 128 -3.73 8.94 -12.32
N SER A 129 -3.55 9.06 -11.01
CA SER A 129 -3.46 10.34 -10.31
C SER A 129 -2.12 10.42 -9.62
N LEU A 130 -1.33 11.44 -9.98
CA LEU A 130 -0.06 11.77 -9.35
C LEU A 130 -0.20 13.15 -8.71
N CYS A 131 -0.35 13.20 -7.39
CA CYS A 131 -0.43 14.46 -6.67
C CYS A 131 0.93 14.77 -6.05
N HIS A 132 1.58 15.83 -6.51
CA HIS A 132 2.81 16.34 -5.92
C HIS A 132 2.46 17.58 -5.09
N SER A 133 2.92 17.66 -3.85
CA SER A 133 2.91 18.94 -3.14
C SER A 133 4.09 19.76 -3.64
N SER A 134 3.78 20.78 -4.44
CA SER A 134 4.66 21.92 -4.67
C SER A 134 5.11 22.58 -3.38
#